data_AF-A0A2A6RG88-F1
#
_entry.id   AF-A0A2A6RG88-F1
#
_cell.length_a   1.000
_cell.length_b   1.000
_cell.length_c   1.000
_cell.angle_alpha   90.00
_cell.angle_beta   90.00
_cell.angle_gamma   90.00
#
_symmetry.space_group_name_H-M   'P 1'
#
loop_
_entity.id
_entity.type
_entity.pdbx_description
1 polymer ?
#
loop_
_entity_poly.entity_id
_entity_poly.type
_entity_poly.pdbx_seq_one_letter_code
_entity_poly.pdbx_strand_id
1 'polypeptide(L)'
;MNEPISRLATRSRPILLPQPLKLGSRVVSIVALIDTNVWVSALLNPKGYPAQAIEAWRNGRYRVVTSQGLLDELAEVLSRPRIQRKYGLSIATISDYLALIHERALIVEPQSQLQLCRDPDDDLVLETAMLGEARYLVSRDDDLKSDSELIRQMLFYGCEVISVQRFITLITISSS
;
A
#
# COMPACT_ATOMS: atom_id res chain seq x y z
N MET A 1 -25.23 -40.94 -28.85
CA MET A 1 -24.53 -39.79 -29.45
C MET A 1 -24.86 -38.56 -28.63
N ASN A 2 -23.83 -38.04 -27.94
CA ASN A 2 -23.65 -36.79 -27.21
C ASN A 2 -24.65 -36.30 -26.14
N GLU A 3 -24.21 -36.46 -24.89
CA GLU A 3 -24.58 -35.76 -23.66
C GLU A 3 -24.43 -34.22 -23.73
N PRO A 4 -25.16 -33.44 -22.91
CA PRO A 4 -24.95 -32.01 -22.75
C PRO A 4 -23.74 -31.73 -21.83
N ILE A 5 -22.83 -30.87 -22.30
CA ILE A 5 -21.66 -30.42 -21.53
C ILE A 5 -22.14 -29.61 -20.33
N SER A 6 -22.08 -30.23 -19.15
CA SER A 6 -22.02 -29.56 -17.87
C SER A 6 -20.57 -29.41 -17.42
N ARG A 7 -20.30 -28.32 -16.68
CA ARG A 7 -19.09 -28.03 -15.87
C ARG A 7 -17.92 -27.37 -16.59
N LEU A 8 -17.84 -26.04 -16.41
CA LEU A 8 -16.59 -25.34 -16.10
C LEU A 8 -16.92 -24.26 -15.05
N ALA A 9 -17.16 -24.70 -13.82
CA ALA A 9 -16.99 -23.84 -12.66
C ALA A 9 -15.48 -23.71 -12.45
N THR A 10 -14.90 -22.60 -12.89
CA THR A 10 -13.52 -22.22 -12.60
C THR A 10 -13.39 -22.12 -11.09
N ARG A 11 -12.92 -23.19 -10.45
CA ARG A 11 -12.59 -23.19 -9.02
C ARG A 11 -11.33 -22.36 -8.85
N SER A 12 -11.49 -21.05 -8.72
CA SER A 12 -10.44 -20.19 -8.18
C SER A 12 -10.00 -20.80 -6.85
N ARG A 13 -8.73 -21.22 -6.77
CA ARG A 13 -8.14 -21.63 -5.49
C ARG A 13 -8.32 -20.44 -4.53
N PRO A 14 -8.84 -20.64 -3.31
CA PRO A 14 -8.87 -19.56 -2.34
C PRO A 14 -7.42 -19.14 -2.11
N ILE A 15 -7.15 -17.85 -2.34
CA ILE A 15 -5.88 -17.23 -1.93
C ILE A 15 -5.82 -17.42 -0.42
N LEU A 16 -4.88 -18.26 0.03
CA LEU A 16 -4.61 -18.40 1.45
C LEU A 16 -3.88 -17.13 1.88
N LEU A 17 -4.64 -16.12 2.30
CA LEU A 17 -4.08 -14.97 3.00
C LEU A 17 -3.23 -15.51 4.16
N PRO A 18 -2.02 -14.98 4.40
CA PRO A 18 -1.28 -15.31 5.61
C PRO A 18 -2.20 -15.05 6.81
N GLN A 19 -2.51 -16.12 7.55
CA GLN A 19 -3.46 -16.05 8.64
C GLN A 19 -2.92 -15.06 9.67
N PRO A 20 -3.65 -13.99 10.04
CA PRO A 20 -3.28 -13.19 11.19
C PRO A 20 -3.25 -14.11 12.41
N LEU A 21 -2.16 -14.06 13.17
CA LEU A 21 -1.99 -14.84 14.39
C LEU A 21 -3.18 -14.54 15.34
N LYS A 22 -4.06 -15.52 15.55
CA LYS A 22 -5.12 -15.51 16.58
C LYS A 22 -4.53 -16.24 17.81
N LEU A 23 -4.78 -15.92 19.08
CA LEU A 23 -5.86 -15.20 19.75
C LEU A 23 -5.45 -15.00 21.23
N GLY A 24 -5.91 -13.93 21.89
CA GLY A 24 -5.80 -13.72 23.35
C GLY A 24 -4.64 -12.79 23.75
N SER A 25 -4.98 -11.56 24.18
CA SER A 25 -4.08 -10.42 24.42
C SER A 25 -3.55 -9.75 23.14
N ARG A 26 -4.45 -9.08 22.40
CA ARG A 26 -4.24 -8.20 21.21
C ARG A 26 -2.79 -8.11 20.69
N VAL A 27 -2.45 -8.92 19.68
CA VAL A 27 -1.42 -8.53 18.70
C VAL A 27 -2.15 -7.78 17.59
N VAL A 28 -2.34 -6.48 17.75
CA VAL A 28 -2.80 -5.63 16.64
C VAL A 28 -1.63 -5.50 15.68
N SER A 29 -1.63 -6.28 14.59
CA SER A 29 -0.68 -6.05 13.51
C SER A 29 -0.98 -4.69 12.89
N ILE A 30 -0.04 -3.76 12.97
CA ILE A 30 -0.18 -2.43 12.37
C ILE A 30 -0.50 -2.60 10.88
N VAL A 31 -1.57 -1.99 10.38
CA VAL A 31 -1.88 -1.91 8.95
C VAL A 31 -1.66 -0.48 8.49
N ALA A 32 -0.89 -0.31 7.42
CA ALA A 32 -0.57 0.99 6.86
C ALA A 32 -0.81 0.99 5.36
N LEU A 33 -1.28 2.13 4.83
CA LEU A 33 -1.16 2.47 3.43
C LEU A 33 0.14 3.27 3.26
N ILE A 34 0.98 2.86 2.32
CA ILE A 34 2.22 3.56 2.00
C ILE A 34 2.01 4.38 0.73
N ASP A 35 2.21 5.69 0.84
CA ASP A 35 2.09 6.65 -0.27
C ASP A 35 3.04 6.29 -1.43
N THR A 36 2.58 6.50 -2.67
CA THR A 36 3.34 6.28 -3.91
C THR A 36 4.73 6.90 -3.87
N ASN A 37 4.87 8.13 -3.37
CA ASN A 37 6.16 8.81 -3.26
C ASN A 37 7.13 8.15 -2.27
N VAL A 38 6.62 7.43 -1.27
CA VAL A 38 7.43 6.66 -0.33
C VAL A 38 7.98 5.40 -1.01
N TRP A 39 7.17 4.69 -1.79
CA TRP A 39 7.64 3.55 -2.61
C TRP A 39 8.73 3.98 -3.59
N VAL A 40 8.49 5.07 -4.33
CA VAL A 40 9.47 5.64 -5.26
C VAL A 40 10.74 6.01 -4.51
N SER A 41 10.63 6.74 -3.40
CA SER A 41 11.81 7.16 -2.62
C SER A 41 12.59 5.99 -2.02
N ALA A 42 11.91 4.90 -1.62
CA ALA A 42 12.54 3.70 -1.11
C ALA A 42 13.37 2.98 -2.17
N LEU A 43 12.83 2.87 -3.39
CA LEU A 43 13.54 2.27 -4.53
C LEU A 43 14.76 3.12 -4.93
N LEU A 44 14.62 4.44 -4.90
CA LEU A 44 15.67 5.36 -5.37
C LEU A 44 16.76 5.67 -4.34
N ASN A 45 16.45 5.56 -3.03
CA ASN A 45 17.41 5.78 -1.95
C ASN A 45 17.33 4.65 -0.91
N PRO A 46 18.07 3.54 -1.11
CA PRO A 46 18.04 2.36 -0.23
C PRO A 46 18.50 2.61 1.22
N LYS A 47 19.09 3.77 1.52
CA LYS A 47 19.56 4.14 2.86
C LYS A 47 18.61 5.11 3.58
N GLY A 48 17.62 5.65 2.89
CA GLY A 48 16.68 6.63 3.44
C GLY A 48 15.62 6.00 4.34
N TYR A 49 14.91 6.83 5.11
CA TYR A 49 13.76 6.39 5.91
C TYR A 49 12.71 5.62 5.08
N PRO A 50 12.34 6.00 3.84
CA PRO A 50 11.43 5.20 3.01
C PRO A 50 11.88 3.75 2.86
N ALA A 51 13.16 3.51 2.55
CA ALA A 51 13.69 2.16 2.42
C ALA A 51 13.64 1.36 3.73
N GLN A 52 13.89 2.01 4.87
CA GLN A 52 13.75 1.38 6.20
C GLN A 52 12.31 0.99 6.50
N ALA A 53 11.32 1.82 6.12
CA ALA A 53 9.91 1.48 6.27
C ALA A 53 9.53 0.26 5.41
N ILE A 54 9.98 0.20 4.16
CA ILE A 54 9.75 -0.96 3.28
C ILE A 54 10.43 -2.20 3.83
N GLU A 55 11.67 -2.10 4.32
CA GLU A 55 12.38 -3.24 4.91
C GLU A 55 11.70 -3.75 6.19
N ALA A 56 11.17 -2.87 7.03
CA ALA A 56 10.38 -3.27 8.19
C ALA A 56 9.11 -4.05 7.79
N TRP A 57 8.44 -3.66 6.69
CA TRP A 57 7.32 -4.43 6.13
C TRP A 57 7.75 -5.79 5.59
N ARG A 58 8.87 -5.85 4.84
CA ARG A 58 9.42 -7.11 4.31
C ARG A 58 9.75 -8.10 5.43
N ASN A 59 10.15 -7.60 6.59
CA ASN A 59 10.41 -8.37 7.81
C ASN A 59 9.16 -8.63 8.68
N GLY A 60 7.96 -8.29 8.18
CA GLY A 60 6.69 -8.61 8.84
C GLY A 60 6.36 -7.74 10.06
N ARG A 61 7.01 -6.59 10.25
CA ARG A 61 6.73 -5.70 11.40
C ARG A 61 5.37 -5.02 11.34
N TYR A 62 4.83 -4.87 10.13
CA TYR A 62 3.50 -4.34 9.88
C TYR A 62 2.99 -4.89 8.54
N ARG A 63 1.71 -4.67 8.24
CA ARG A 63 1.07 -5.03 6.98
C ARG A 63 0.85 -3.79 6.14
N VAL A 64 1.02 -3.94 4.84
CA VAL A 64 0.65 -2.93 3.86
C VAL A 64 -0.71 -3.26 3.27
N VAL A 65 -1.58 -2.27 3.12
CA VAL A 65 -2.72 -2.31 2.19
C VAL A 65 -2.44 -1.43 0.98
N THR A 66 -2.88 -1.88 -0.20
CA THR A 66 -2.90 -1.10 -1.44
C THR A 66 -4.07 -1.56 -2.32
N SER A 67 -4.25 -0.93 -3.48
CA SER A 67 -5.21 -1.31 -4.51
C SER A 67 -4.54 -1.36 -5.87
N GLN A 68 -5.21 -1.94 -6.87
CA GLN A 68 -4.68 -1.96 -8.24
C GLN A 68 -4.43 -0.54 -8.77
N GLY A 69 -5.33 0.41 -8.50
CA GLY A 69 -5.17 1.80 -8.95
C GLY A 69 -3.92 2.48 -8.40
N LEU A 70 -3.58 2.26 -7.12
CA LEU A 70 -2.35 2.80 -6.53
C LEU A 70 -1.09 2.10 -7.07
N LEU A 71 -1.17 0.81 -7.40
CA LEU A 71 -0.07 0.10 -8.08
C LEU A 71 0.15 0.62 -9.50
N ASP A 72 -0.93 0.94 -10.21
CA ASP A 72 -0.87 1.52 -11.55
C ASP A 72 -0.26 2.93 -11.52
N GLU A 73 -0.62 3.75 -10.53
CA GLU A 73 0.01 5.06 -10.29
C GLU A 73 1.52 4.91 -10.04
N LEU A 74 1.91 3.99 -9.16
CA LEU A 74 3.32 3.70 -8.90
C LEU A 74 4.06 3.25 -10.16
N ALA A 75 3.44 2.37 -10.96
CA ALA A 75 3.99 1.89 -12.22
C ALA A 75 4.19 3.04 -13.21
N GLU A 76 3.22 3.95 -13.32
CA GLU A 76 3.30 5.14 -14.17
C GLU A 76 4.46 6.03 -13.74
N VAL A 77 4.55 6.36 -12.44
CA VAL A 77 5.61 7.21 -11.90
C VAL A 77 6.99 6.62 -12.17
N LEU A 78 7.20 5.33 -11.86
CA LEU A 78 8.48 4.65 -12.08
C LEU A 78 8.83 4.53 -13.57
N SER A 79 7.83 4.49 -14.45
CA SER A 79 8.02 4.39 -15.90
C SER A 79 8.34 5.73 -16.58
N ARG A 80 8.28 6.86 -15.86
CA ARG A 80 8.59 8.18 -16.43
C ARG A 80 10.04 8.20 -16.97
N PRO A 81 10.28 8.61 -18.22
CA PRO A 81 11.62 8.60 -18.83
C PRO A 81 12.68 9.40 -18.06
N ARG A 82 12.27 10.41 -17.29
CA ARG A 82 13.18 11.17 -16.42
C ARG A 82 13.64 10.35 -15.22
N ILE A 83 12.77 9.54 -14.61
CA ILE A 83 13.10 8.69 -13.47
C ILE A 83 13.97 7.52 -13.94
N GLN A 84 13.55 6.81 -14.99
CA GLN A 84 14.33 5.69 -15.54
C GLN A 84 15.76 6.12 -15.92
N ARG A 85 15.92 7.23 -16.66
CA ARG A 85 17.25 7.71 -17.07
C ARG A 85 18.10 8.18 -15.89
N LYS A 86 17.50 8.87 -14.92
CA LYS A 86 18.25 9.42 -13.77
C LYS A 86 18.76 8.31 -12.85
N TYR A 87 18.02 7.22 -12.71
CA TYR A 87 18.30 6.18 -11.72
C TYR A 87 18.63 4.81 -12.33
N GLY A 88 18.66 4.69 -13.66
CA GLY A 88 18.99 3.45 -14.35
C GLY A 88 17.96 2.34 -14.13
N LEU A 89 16.69 2.68 -13.90
CA LEU A 89 15.64 1.69 -13.67
C LEU A 89 15.28 0.98 -14.97
N SER A 90 15.50 -0.33 -15.01
CA SER A 90 15.04 -1.18 -16.12
C SER A 90 13.56 -1.52 -15.95
N ILE A 91 12.88 -1.86 -17.07
CA ILE A 91 11.50 -2.36 -17.03
C ILE A 91 11.39 -3.61 -16.15
N ALA A 92 12.39 -4.50 -16.21
CA ALA A 92 12.44 -5.69 -15.36
C ALA A 92 12.50 -5.34 -13.87
N THR A 93 13.34 -4.37 -13.49
CA THR A 93 13.44 -3.89 -12.09
C THR A 93 12.11 -3.32 -11.58
N ILE A 94 11.41 -2.55 -12.40
CA ILE A 94 10.10 -1.98 -12.04
C ILE A 94 9.07 -3.11 -11.90
N SER A 95 9.04 -4.05 -12.84
CA SER A 95 8.15 -5.20 -12.82
C SER A 95 8.36 -6.08 -11.58
N ASP A 96 9.61 -6.40 -11.24
CA ASP A 96 9.94 -7.19 -10.05
C ASP A 96 9.52 -6.48 -8.76
N TYR A 97 9.67 -5.15 -8.73
CA TYR A 97 9.26 -4.33 -7.59
C TYR A 97 7.75 -4.31 -7.40
N LEU A 98 6.98 -4.10 -8.47
CA LEU A 98 5.51 -4.13 -8.44
C LEU A 98 4.98 -5.53 -8.10
N ALA A 99 5.58 -6.58 -8.65
CA ALA A 99 5.22 -7.97 -8.33
C ALA A 99 5.42 -8.28 -6.84
N LEU A 100 6.55 -7.84 -6.26
CA LEU A 100 6.80 -7.99 -4.82
C LEU A 100 5.70 -7.32 -3.97
N ILE A 101 5.27 -6.12 -4.35
CA ILE A 101 4.21 -5.38 -3.65
C ILE A 101 2.89 -6.14 -3.78
N HIS A 102 2.52 -6.50 -5.00
CA HIS A 102 1.29 -7.22 -5.29
C HIS A 102 1.19 -8.57 -4.55
N GLU A 103 2.30 -9.31 -4.43
CA GLU A 103 2.32 -10.62 -3.76
C GLU A 103 2.23 -10.54 -2.22
N ARG A 104 2.71 -9.44 -1.61
CA ARG A 104 2.89 -9.36 -0.14
C ARG A 104 1.97 -8.36 0.55
N ALA A 105 1.43 -7.39 -0.18
CA ALA A 105 0.45 -6.44 0.35
C ALA A 105 -0.95 -7.07 0.39
N LEU A 106 -1.81 -6.52 1.26
CA LEU A 106 -3.24 -6.73 1.14
C LEU A 106 -3.74 -5.89 -0.05
N ILE A 107 -4.24 -6.54 -1.09
CA ILE A 107 -4.90 -5.87 -2.22
C ILE A 107 -6.39 -5.75 -1.93
N VAL A 108 -6.91 -4.53 -1.95
CA VAL A 108 -8.35 -4.23 -1.87
C VAL A 108 -8.85 -3.68 -3.20
N GLU A 109 -10.16 -3.72 -3.39
CA GLU A 109 -10.84 -3.28 -4.62
C GLU A 109 -11.77 -2.09 -4.31
N PRO A 110 -11.25 -0.84 -4.32
CA PRO A 110 -12.05 0.37 -4.29
C PRO A 110 -13.06 0.39 -5.44
N GLN A 111 -14.30 0.78 -5.17
CA GLN A 111 -15.36 0.87 -6.18
C GLN A 111 -15.45 2.26 -6.81
N SER A 112 -14.63 3.22 -6.38
CA SER A 112 -14.64 4.61 -6.86
C SER A 112 -16.00 5.28 -6.70
N GLN A 113 -16.72 4.92 -5.63
CA GLN A 113 -18.04 5.47 -5.32
C GLN A 113 -17.98 6.63 -4.32
N LEU A 114 -16.85 6.80 -3.63
CA LEU A 114 -16.62 7.93 -2.74
C LEU A 114 -16.36 9.19 -3.58
N GLN A 115 -16.96 10.29 -3.14
CA GLN A 115 -16.73 11.66 -3.62
C GLN A 115 -16.57 12.55 -2.40
N LEU A 116 -15.62 12.20 -1.53
CA LEU A 116 -15.39 12.87 -0.25
C LEU A 116 -14.27 13.91 -0.36
N CYS A 117 -13.35 13.70 -1.30
CA CYS A 117 -12.25 14.60 -1.60
C CYS A 117 -12.52 15.41 -2.88
N ARG A 118 -11.73 16.46 -3.09
CA ARG A 118 -11.82 17.26 -4.34
C ARG A 118 -11.08 16.58 -5.49
N ASP A 119 -9.99 15.88 -5.16
CA ASP A 119 -9.20 15.09 -6.07
C ASP A 119 -9.71 13.64 -6.07
N PRO A 120 -10.12 13.07 -7.22
CA PRO A 120 -10.47 11.66 -7.32
C PRO A 120 -9.34 10.71 -6.90
N ASP A 121 -8.07 11.13 -7.03
CA ASP A 121 -6.93 10.33 -6.58
C ASP A 121 -6.91 10.21 -5.05
N ASP A 122 -7.30 11.26 -4.32
CA ASP A 122 -7.44 11.24 -2.87
C ASP A 122 -8.58 10.31 -2.41
N ASP A 123 -9.69 10.27 -3.16
CA ASP A 123 -10.80 9.35 -2.87
C ASP A 123 -10.38 7.89 -3.04
N LEU A 124 -9.53 7.58 -4.04
CA LEU A 124 -8.95 6.25 -4.21
C LEU A 124 -8.05 5.87 -3.02
N VAL A 125 -7.21 6.79 -2.55
CA VAL A 125 -6.35 6.57 -1.37
C VAL A 125 -7.21 6.34 -0.12
N LEU A 126 -8.25 7.14 0.07
CA LEU A 126 -9.19 7.05 1.18
C LEU A 126 -9.95 5.72 1.18
N GLU A 127 -10.56 5.35 0.06
CA GLU A 127 -11.31 4.10 -0.06
C GLU A 127 -10.41 2.88 0.16
N THR A 128 -9.17 2.92 -0.37
CA THR A 128 -8.17 1.88 -0.14
C THR A 128 -7.82 1.75 1.34
N ALA A 129 -7.59 2.87 2.04
CA ALA A 129 -7.29 2.88 3.46
C ALA A 129 -8.46 2.32 4.29
N MET A 130 -9.70 2.70 3.96
CA MET A 130 -10.90 2.24 4.65
C MET A 130 -11.14 0.74 4.48
N LEU A 131 -11.13 0.23 3.24
CA LEU A 131 -11.31 -1.19 2.95
C LEU A 131 -10.21 -2.06 3.57
N GLY A 132 -9.00 -1.50 3.68
CA GLY A 132 -7.85 -2.13 4.29
C GLY A 132 -7.81 -2.11 5.82
N GLU A 133 -8.71 -1.36 6.46
CA GLU A 133 -8.62 -1.01 7.88
C GLU A 133 -7.24 -0.41 8.23
N ALA A 134 -6.71 0.43 7.34
CA ALA A 134 -5.43 1.11 7.56
C ALA A 134 -5.53 2.07 8.73
N ARG A 135 -4.60 1.93 9.68
CA ARG A 135 -4.47 2.85 10.81
C ARG A 135 -3.58 4.04 10.48
N TYR A 136 -2.72 3.90 9.47
CA TYR A 136 -1.76 4.92 9.08
C TYR A 136 -1.71 5.08 7.57
N LEU A 137 -1.72 6.33 7.10
CA LEU A 137 -1.23 6.72 5.79
C LEU A 137 0.19 7.24 5.98
N VAL A 138 1.17 6.52 5.47
CA VAL A 138 2.59 6.87 5.61
C VAL A 138 3.03 7.66 4.39
N SER A 139 3.30 8.95 4.58
CA SER A 139 3.75 9.88 3.53
C SER A 139 5.08 10.54 3.93
N ARG A 140 5.70 11.30 3.02
CA ARG A 140 6.94 12.06 3.31
C ARG A 140 6.60 13.35 4.05
N ASP A 141 7.53 13.83 4.88
CA ASP A 141 7.33 15.04 5.70
C ASP A 141 6.90 16.29 4.90
N ASP A 142 7.41 16.44 3.67
CA ASP A 142 7.09 17.58 2.81
C ASP A 142 5.70 17.47 2.18
N ASP A 143 5.18 16.26 1.99
CA ASP A 143 3.91 15.98 1.32
C ASP A 143 2.71 16.07 2.30
N LEU A 144 2.95 15.89 3.61
CA LEU A 144 1.95 15.97 4.70
C LEU A 144 1.23 17.32 4.84
N LYS A 145 1.71 18.38 4.19
CA LYS A 145 1.18 19.75 4.39
C LYS A 145 0.22 20.19 3.29
N SER A 146 0.05 19.37 2.26
CA SER A 146 -0.56 19.79 1.00
C SER A 146 -2.08 19.63 0.98
N ASP A 147 -2.60 18.56 1.61
CA ASP A 147 -4.02 18.22 1.50
C ASP A 147 -4.72 18.14 2.86
N SER A 148 -5.28 19.28 3.29
CA SER A 148 -6.00 19.37 4.56
C SER A 148 -7.34 18.63 4.55
N GLU A 149 -7.94 18.36 3.39
CA GLU A 149 -9.21 17.64 3.30
C GLU A 149 -8.97 16.13 3.41
N LEU A 150 -8.03 15.58 2.63
CA LEU A 150 -7.64 14.16 2.74
C LEU A 150 -7.23 13.81 4.17
N ILE A 151 -6.38 14.62 4.81
CA ILE A 151 -5.95 14.38 6.20
C ILE A 151 -7.14 14.34 7.15
N ARG A 152 -8.10 15.26 6.97
CA ARG A 152 -9.30 15.34 7.80
C ARG A 152 -10.19 14.12 7.59
N GLN A 153 -10.41 13.70 6.34
CA GLN A 153 -11.21 12.52 6.01
C GLN A 153 -10.55 11.24 6.53
N MET A 154 -9.26 11.07 6.31
CA MET A 154 -8.47 9.96 6.85
C MET A 154 -8.65 9.85 8.37
N LEU A 155 -8.47 10.96 9.09
CA LEU A 155 -8.60 10.98 10.54
C LEU A 155 -10.04 10.65 10.99
N PHE A 156 -11.05 11.16 10.28
CA PHE A 156 -12.46 10.86 10.54
C PHE A 156 -12.74 9.35 10.45
N TYR A 157 -12.10 8.64 9.51
CA TYR A 157 -12.20 7.19 9.37
C TYR A 157 -11.16 6.41 10.19
N GLY A 158 -10.42 7.06 11.09
CA GLY A 158 -9.49 6.41 12.00
C GLY A 158 -8.10 6.08 11.42
N CYS A 159 -7.77 6.66 10.27
CA CYS A 159 -6.45 6.57 9.63
C CYS A 159 -5.64 7.85 9.94
N GLU A 160 -4.53 7.73 10.66
CA GLU A 160 -3.63 8.86 10.95
C GLU A 160 -2.62 9.05 9.80
N VAL A 161 -2.61 10.22 9.19
CA VAL A 161 -1.56 10.57 8.22
C VAL A 161 -0.28 10.93 8.98
N ILE A 162 0.81 10.21 8.71
CA ILE A 162 2.05 10.27 9.48
C ILE A 162 3.28 10.27 8.59
N SER A 163 4.36 10.92 9.03
CA SER A 163 5.61 10.90 8.29
C SER A 163 6.31 9.54 8.37
N VAL A 164 7.09 9.21 7.34
CA VAL A 164 7.92 7.99 7.32
C VAL A 164 8.80 7.88 8.58
N GLN A 165 9.45 8.97 8.98
CA GLN A 165 10.34 8.96 10.14
C GLN A 165 9.59 8.67 11.45
N ARG A 166 8.42 9.30 11.63
CA ARG A 166 7.58 9.07 12.81
C ARG A 166 6.98 7.66 12.81
N PHE A 167 6.60 7.16 11.64
CA PHE A 167 6.10 5.79 11.49
C PHE A 167 7.15 4.74 11.87
N ILE A 168 8.41 4.89 11.44
CA ILE A 168 9.51 4.00 11.83
C ILE A 168 9.73 3.99 13.34
N THR A 169 9.70 5.16 13.96
CA THR A 169 9.82 5.28 15.43
C THR A 169 8.71 4.50 16.12
N LEU A 170 7.48 4.63 15.65
CA LEU A 170 6.30 3.95 16.20
C LEU A 170 6.44 2.42 16.13
N ILE A 171 6.71 1.88 14.94
CA ILE A 171 6.81 0.42 14.75
C ILE A 171 8.02 -0.20 15.45
N THR A 172 9.03 0.60 15.78
CA THR A 172 10.20 0.16 16.54
C THR A 172 9.89 0.05 18.04
N ILE A 173 9.21 1.05 18.61
CA ILE A 173 8.82 1.06 20.03
C ILE A 173 7.77 -0.03 20.31
N SER A 174 6.81 -0.24 19.41
CA SER A 174 5.76 -1.27 19.59
C SER A 174 6.27 -2.71 19.48
N SER A 175 7.54 -2.91 19.10
CA SER A 175 8.18 -4.23 18.98
C SER A 175 9.07 -4.59 20.19
N SER A 176 9.12 -3.74 21.22
CA SER A 176 9.87 -3.94 22.47
C SER A 176 8.92 -4.22 23.63
#